data_AF-A0A0J1FWC0-F1
#
_entry.id   AF-A0A0J1FWC0-F1
#
_cell.length_a   1.000
_cell.length_b   1.000
_cell.length_c   1.000
_cell.angle_alpha   90.00
_cell.angle_beta   90.00
_cell.angle_gamma   90.00
#
_symmetry.space_group_name_H-M   'P 1'
#
loop_
_entity.id
_entity.type
_entity.pdbx_description
1 polymer ?
#
loop_
_entity_poly.entity_id
_entity_poly.type
_entity_poly.pdbx_seq_one_letter_code
_entity_poly.pdbx_strand_id
1 'polypeptide(L)' 'MFLVTWIEGEEVNYRLVKKQELPQLMAIIGQHAIIQKLVS' A
#
# COMPACT_ATOMS: atom_id res chain seq x y z
N MET A 1 -7.77 7.19 5.51
CA MET A 1 -6.75 6.14 5.75
C MET A 1 -6.73 5.23 4.52
N PHE A 2 -5.58 4.62 4.17
CA PHE A 2 -5.47 3.73 3.00
C PHE A 2 -5.01 2.34 3.44
N LEU A 3 -5.49 1.31 2.74
CA LEU A 3 -4.95 -0.03 2.80
C LEU A 3 -4.06 -0.23 1.57
N VAL A 4 -2.82 -0.66 1.79
CA VAL A 4 -1.84 -0.94 0.75
C VAL A 4 -1.52 -2.42 0.78
N THR A 5 -1.55 -3.05 -0.39
CA THR A 5 -1.26 -4.47 -0.56
C THR A 5 -0.19 -4.64 -1.62
N TRP A 6 0.82 -5.47 -1.38
CA TRP A 6 1.81 -5.82 -2.38
C TRP A 6 1.99 -7.34 -2.43
N ILE A 7 2.42 -7.82 -3.60
CA ILE A 7 2.61 -9.25 -3.88
C ILE A 7 4.11 -9.48 -4.06
N GLU A 8 4.69 -10.34 -3.24
CA GLU A 8 6.09 -10.75 -3.36
C GLU A 8 6.15 -12.27 -3.53
N GLY A 9 6.54 -12.72 -4.73
CA GLY A 9 6.46 -14.14 -5.10
C GLY A 9 5.03 -14.65 -5.07
N GLU A 10 4.68 -15.43 -4.03
CA GLU A 10 3.35 -15.99 -3.79
C GLU A 10 2.66 -15.43 -2.53
N GLU A 11 3.31 -14.53 -1.78
CA GLU A 11 2.76 -14.00 -0.53
C GLU A 11 2.18 -12.59 -0.70
N VAL A 12 0.97 -12.39 -0.16
CA VAL A 12 0.28 -11.09 -0.16
C VAL A 12 0.42 -10.44 1.20
N ASN A 13 1.11 -9.30 1.23
CA ASN A 13 1.34 -8.54 2.45
C ASN A 13 0.45 -7.28 2.49
N TYR A 14 -0.11 -6.99 3.67
CA TYR A 14 -1.06 -5.90 3.89
C TYR A 14 -0.50 -4.89 4.88
N ARG A 15 -0.63 -3.60 4.57
CA ARG A 15 -0.26 -2.52 5.48
C ARG A 15 -1.29 -1.39 5.45
N LEU A 16 -1.69 -0.93 6.62
CA LEU A 16 -2.49 0.28 6.78
C LEU A 16 -1.57 1.51 6.82
N VAL A 17 -1.93 2.56 6.08
CA VAL A 17 -1.07 3.75 5.91
C VAL A 17 -1.90 5.02 6.02
N LYS A 18 -1.36 6.03 6.71
CA LYS A 18 -1.98 7.36 6.74
C LYS A 18 -1.74 8.08 5.41
N LYS A 19 -2.65 8.98 5.04
CA LYS A 19 -2.58 9.72 3.76
C LYS A 19 -1.26 10.48 3.58
N GLN A 20 -0.68 10.99 4.66
CA GLN A 20 0.58 11.73 4.66
C GLN A 20 1.83 10.85 4.43
N GLU A 21 1.77 9.57 4.79
CA GLU A 21 2.88 8.61 4.66
C GLU A 21 2.83 7.85 3.31
N LEU A 22 1.67 7.87 2.64
CA LEU A 22 1.45 7.17 1.38
C LEU A 22 2.43 7.57 0.25
N PRO A 23 2.74 8.87 0.01
CA PRO A 23 3.67 9.25 -1.04
C PRO A 23 5.08 8.70 -0.80
N GLN A 24 5.53 8.73 0.45
CA GLN A 24 6.84 8.23 0.84
C GLN A 24 6.89 6.70 0.69
N LEU A 25 5.81 6.00 1.04
CA LEU A 25 5.70 4.56 0.83
C LEU A 25 5.71 4.20 -0.66
N MET A 26 4.96 4.93 -1.50
CA MET A 26 4.91 4.72 -2.95
C MET A 26 6.25 5.00 -3.65
N ALA A 27 7.10 5.83 -3.06
CA ALA A 27 8.46 6.03 -3.56
C ALA A 27 9.40 4.85 -3.25
N ILE A 28 9.13 4.12 -2.15
CA ILE A 28 9.93 2.97 -1.70
C ILE A 28 9.46 1.68 -2.36
N ILE A 29 8.14 1.49 -2.47
CA ILE A 29 7.53 0.26 -2.96
C ILE A 29 7.18 0.45 -4.44
N GLY A 30 7.80 -0.35 -5.31
CA GLY A 30 7.68 -0.25 -6.77
C GLY A 30 6.29 -0.61 -7.35
N GLN A 31 6.24 -0.76 -8.68
CA GLN A 31 5.04 -0.80 -9.55
C GLN A 31 3.95 -1.86 -9.23
N HIS A 32 4.16 -2.77 -8.27
CA HIS A 32 3.26 -3.89 -7.98
C HIS A 32 2.36 -3.69 -6.75
N ALA A 33 2.36 -2.50 -6.13
CA ALA A 33 1.45 -2.20 -5.03
C ALA A 33 0.04 -1.86 -5.53
N ILE A 34 -0.98 -2.48 -4.93
CA ILE A 34 -2.39 -2.14 -5.09
C ILE A 34 -2.81 -1.32 -3.86
N ILE A 35 -3.47 -0.18 -4.09
CA ILE A 35 -3.91 0.72 -3.03
C ILE A 35 -5.42 0.84 -3.05
N GLN A 36 -6.04 0.62 -1.89
CA GLN A 36 -7.47 0.80 -1.70
C GLN A 36 -7.75 1.90 -0.65
N LYS A 37 -8.61 2.84 -1.01
CA LYS A 37 -9.16 3.80 -0.05
C LYS A 37 -10.18 3.07 0.82
N LEU A 38 -10.02 3.15 2.14
CA LEU A 38 -11.05 2.70 3.06
C LEU A 38 -12.23 3.68 3.01
N VAL A 39 -13.43 3.14 2.77
CA VAL A 39 -14.67 3.93 2.78
C VAL A 39 -14.92 4.40 4.21
N SER A 40 -15.35 5.67 4.35
CA SER A 40 -15.71 6.29 5.62
C SER A 40 -17.22 6.26 5.81
#